data_AF-D6WVH7-F1
#
_entry.id   AF-D6WVH7-F1
#
_cell.length_a   1.000
_cell.length_b   1.000
_cell.length_c   1.000
_cell.angle_alpha   90.00
_cell.angle_beta   90.00
_cell.angle_gamma   90.00
#
_symmetry.space_group_name_H-M   'P 1'
#
loop_
_entity.id
_entity.type
_entity.pdbx_description
1 polymer ?
#
loop_
_entity_poly.entity_id
_entity_poly.type
_entity_poly.pdbx_seq_one_letter_code
_entity_poly.pdbx_strand_id
1 'polypeptide(L)'
;MSRAGYVLRLRVANLEDKDFIEVDYDESKLNYRDLIETCCQHLGVDKIDVAKIRKLPDVTIRRDEDVQRFNRLEHLEVVVVPSRLQPSYNYQL
;
A
#
# COMPACT_ATOMS: atom_id res chain seq x y z
N MET A 1 -26.72 0.73 -5.58
CA MET A 1 -25.91 1.84 -6.12
C MET A 1 -24.44 1.49 -5.88
N SER A 2 -23.81 0.78 -6.81
CA SER A 2 -22.38 0.48 -6.74
C SER A 2 -21.61 1.74 -7.12
N ARG A 3 -21.23 2.55 -6.12
CA ARG A 3 -20.28 3.66 -6.34
C ARG A 3 -18.97 3.00 -6.77
N ALA A 4 -18.42 3.43 -7.90
CA ALA A 4 -17.13 2.95 -8.36
C ALA A 4 -16.09 3.34 -7.29
N GLY A 5 -15.73 2.36 -6.44
CA GLY A 5 -14.72 2.55 -5.42
C GLY A 5 -13.38 2.89 -6.06
N TYR A 6 -12.56 3.58 -5.28
CA TYR A 6 -11.19 3.80 -5.66
C TYR A 6 -10.46 2.46 -5.65
N VAL A 7 -9.51 2.23 -6.56
CA VAL A 7 -8.74 0.97 -6.59
C VAL A 7 -7.27 1.32 -6.54
N LEU A 8 -6.53 0.68 -5.64
CA LEU A 8 -5.07 0.80 -5.54
C LEU A 8 -4.41 -0.51 -5.94
N ARG A 9 -3.20 -0.43 -6.49
CA ARG A 9 -2.34 -1.57 -6.75
C ARG A 9 -1.21 -1.59 -5.75
N LEU A 10 -1.18 -2.59 -4.88
CA LEU A 10 -0.25 -2.65 -3.75
C LEU A 10 0.73 -3.80 -3.91
N ARG A 11 1.97 -3.61 -3.46
CA ARG A 11 2.93 -4.68 -3.19
C ARG A 11 3.89 -4.30 -2.08
N VAL A 12 4.63 -5.29 -1.57
CA VAL A 12 5.80 -5.04 -0.72
C VAL A 12 7.04 -4.84 -1.60
N ALA A 13 7.83 -3.82 -1.32
CA ALA A 13 9.07 -3.55 -2.05
C ALA A 13 10.14 -4.62 -1.76
N ASN A 14 11.02 -4.85 -2.73
CA ASN A 14 12.21 -5.71 -2.60
C ASN A 14 11.95 -7.20 -2.29
N LEU A 15 10.72 -7.70 -2.45
CA LEU A 15 10.46 -9.13 -2.48
C LEU A 15 10.80 -9.71 -3.86
N GLU A 16 10.98 -11.03 -3.92
CA GLU A 16 11.14 -11.76 -5.18
C GLU A 16 9.88 -11.64 -6.05
N ASP A 17 8.72 -11.82 -5.43
CA ASP A 17 7.43 -11.55 -6.04
C ASP A 17 7.28 -10.06 -6.37
N LYS A 18 6.94 -9.77 -7.62
CA LYS A 18 6.79 -8.43 -8.18
C LYS A 18 5.34 -8.07 -8.46
N ASP A 19 4.41 -8.99 -8.25
CA ASP A 19 3.01 -8.79 -8.58
C ASP A 19 2.37 -7.75 -7.66
N PHE A 20 1.37 -7.06 -8.20
CA PHE A 20 0.54 -6.14 -7.44
C PHE A 20 -0.81 -6.81 -7.18
N ILE A 21 -1.34 -6.61 -5.99
CA ILE A 21 -2.73 -6.92 -5.68
C ILE A 21 -3.58 -5.66 -5.91
N GLU A 22 -4.78 -5.84 -6.46
CA GLU A 22 -5.78 -4.77 -6.55
C GLU A 22 -6.64 -4.77 -5.30
N VAL A 23 -6.78 -3.60 -4.66
CA VAL A 23 -7.58 -3.44 -3.45
C VAL A 23 -8.53 -2.27 -3.62
N ASP A 24 -9.76 -2.45 -3.17
CA ASP A 24 -10.70 -1.35 -3.04
C ASP A 24 -10.22 -0.40 -1.93
N TYR A 25 -10.22 0.89 -2.24
CA TYR A 25 -9.85 1.96 -1.36
C TYR A 25 -11.02 2.92 -1.20
N ASP A 26 -11.31 3.26 0.04
CA ASP A 26 -12.45 4.09 0.38
C ASP A 26 -12.11 5.57 0.10
N GLU A 27 -12.92 6.22 -0.74
CA GLU A 27 -12.76 7.65 -1.07
C GLU A 27 -12.92 8.56 0.15
N SER A 28 -13.54 8.08 1.24
CA SER A 28 -13.60 8.79 2.52
C SER A 28 -12.31 8.69 3.33
N LYS A 29 -11.40 7.78 2.98
CA LYS A 29 -10.14 7.49 3.68
C LYS A 29 -8.92 8.15 3.02
N LEU A 30 -9.06 9.34 2.44
CA LEU A 30 -7.96 10.05 1.77
C LEU A 30 -7.01 10.76 2.77
N ASN A 31 -6.52 10.02 3.77
CA ASN A 31 -5.48 10.47 4.69
C ASN A 31 -4.38 9.41 4.83
N TYR A 32 -3.21 9.86 5.27
CA TYR A 32 -2.00 9.05 5.31
C TYR A 32 -2.07 7.93 6.34
N ARG A 33 -2.78 8.14 7.46
CA ARG A 33 -2.95 7.13 8.50
C ARG A 33 -3.75 5.94 7.97
N ASP A 34 -4.90 6.20 7.37
CA ASP A 34 -5.78 5.16 6.84
C ASP A 34 -5.15 4.43 5.66
N LEU A 35 -4.32 5.13 4.87
CA LEU A 35 -3.53 4.51 3.82
C LEU A 35 -2.58 3.46 4.39
N ILE A 36 -1.83 3.79 5.45
CA ILE A 36 -0.93 2.83 6.10
C ILE A 36 -1.73 1.63 6.61
N GLU A 37 -2.84 1.86 7.31
CA GLU A 37 -3.68 0.79 7.87
C GLU A 37 -4.21 -0.13 6.77
N THR A 38 -4.70 0.43 5.66
CA THR A 38 -5.18 -0.33 4.50
C THR A 38 -4.07 -1.15 3.85
N CYS A 39 -2.90 -0.53 3.61
CA CYS A 39 -1.75 -1.22 3.04
C CYS A 39 -1.27 -2.38 3.91
N CYS A 40 -1.15 -2.16 5.22
CA CYS A 40 -0.73 -3.18 6.18
C CYS A 40 -1.72 -4.36 6.21
N GLN A 41 -3.02 -4.07 6.29
CA GLN A 41 -4.07 -5.08 6.31
C GLN A 41 -4.05 -5.97 5.07
N HIS A 42 -3.95 -5.39 3.87
CA HIS A 42 -4.00 -6.15 2.63
C HIS A 42 -2.70 -6.89 2.29
N LEU A 43 -1.55 -6.41 2.78
CA LEU A 43 -0.25 -7.04 2.53
C LEU A 43 0.22 -7.93 3.69
N GLY A 44 -0.55 -8.02 4.78
CA GLY A 44 -0.16 -8.74 6.00
C GLY A 44 1.00 -8.13 6.77
N VAL A 45 1.43 -6.91 6.43
CA VAL A 45 2.60 -6.25 7.02
C VAL A 45 2.24 -5.56 8.34
N ASP A 46 3.08 -5.70 9.36
CA ASP A 46 2.92 -4.92 10.60
C ASP A 46 3.29 -3.44 10.36
N LYS A 47 2.45 -2.54 10.88
CA LYS A 47 2.65 -1.08 10.81
C LYS A 47 4.00 -0.65 11.38
N ILE A 48 4.50 -1.32 12.42
CA ILE A 48 5.81 -1.00 13.01
C ILE A 48 6.98 -1.32 12.07
N ASP A 49 6.75 -2.17 11.08
CA ASP A 49 7.76 -2.61 10.12
C ASP A 49 7.78 -1.73 8.87
N VAL A 50 6.76 -0.90 8.67
CA VAL A 50 6.67 0.01 7.52
C VAL A 50 7.68 1.15 7.67
N ALA A 51 8.68 1.16 6.80
CA ALA A 51 9.66 2.24 6.71
C ALA A 51 9.10 3.45 5.93
N LYS A 52 8.41 3.20 4.81
CA LYS A 52 7.76 4.23 3.98
C LYS A 52 6.81 3.62 2.96
N ILE A 53 5.90 4.43 2.45
CA ILE A 53 5.08 4.11 1.28
C ILE A 53 5.60 4.90 0.08
N ARG A 54 5.78 4.23 -1.06
CA ARG A 54 6.17 4.83 -2.34
C ARG A 54 5.04 4.71 -3.33
N LYS A 55 4.76 5.77 -4.07
CA LYS A 55 4.05 5.73 -5.33
C LYS A 55 5.07 5.59 -6.46
N LEU A 56 4.82 4.66 -7.38
CA LEU A 56 5.75 4.42 -8.48
C LEU A 56 5.71 5.52 -9.55
N PRO A 57 6.83 5.78 -10.25
CA PRO A 57 8.11 5.09 -10.09
C PRO A 57 8.91 5.52 -8.83
N ASP A 58 8.98 6.81 -8.47
CA ASP A 58 9.93 7.27 -7.44
C ASP A 58 9.38 8.41 -6.55
N VAL A 59 8.15 8.29 -6.06
CA VAL A 59 7.52 9.33 -5.20
C VAL A 59 7.25 8.76 -3.81
N THR A 60 7.74 9.40 -2.75
CA THR A 60 7.39 9.01 -1.37
C THR A 60 6.11 9.71 -0.94
N ILE A 61 5.17 8.96 -0.38
CA ILE A 61 3.92 9.48 0.20
C ILE A 61 4.17 9.77 1.68
N ARG A 62 3.89 10.99 2.13
CA ARG A 62 4.30 11.44 3.48
C ARG A 62 3.19 12.08 4.30
N ARG A 63 2.09 12.48 3.67
CA ARG A 63 1.01 13.28 4.27
C ARG A 63 -0.28 13.17 3.47
N ASP A 64 -1.36 13.64 4.06
CA ASP A 64 -2.71 13.53 3.53
C ASP A 64 -2.84 14.18 2.15
N GLU A 65 -2.18 15.31 1.91
CA GLU A 65 -2.22 15.99 0.60
C GLU A 65 -1.59 15.18 -0.52
N ASP A 66 -0.66 14.26 -0.20
CA ASP A 66 -0.09 13.36 -1.20
C ASP A 66 -1.09 12.24 -1.54
N VAL A 67 -1.87 11.76 -0.56
CA VAL A 67 -2.90 10.72 -0.71
C VAL A 67 -4.11 11.24 -1.49
N GLN A 68 -4.55 12.47 -1.19
CA GLN A 68 -5.68 13.12 -1.87
C GLN A 68 -5.45 13.35 -3.37
N ARG A 69 -4.20 13.23 -3.84
CA ARG A 69 -3.81 13.41 -5.25
C ARG A 69 -3.68 12.11 -6.02
N PHE A 70 -3.99 10.97 -5.41
CA PHE A 70 -3.97 9.72 -6.15
C PHE A 70 -4.92 9.81 -7.36
N ASN A 71 -4.69 8.94 -8.35
CA ASN A 71 -5.69 8.53 -9.34
C ASN A 71 -6.13 7.06 -9.13
N ARG A 72 -7.24 6.66 -9.75
CA ARG A 72 -7.66 5.26 -9.74
C ARG A 72 -6.57 4.39 -10.38
N LEU A 73 -6.30 3.22 -9.80
CA LEU A 73 -5.25 2.27 -10.19
C LEU A 73 -3.82 2.79 -10.01
N GLU A 74 -3.58 3.69 -9.05
CA GLU A 74 -2.22 4.09 -8.66
C GLU A 74 -1.47 2.90 -8.06
N HIS A 75 -0.18 2.80 -8.42
CA HIS A 75 0.69 1.72 -8.00
C HIS A 75 1.55 2.17 -6.83
N LEU A 76 1.40 1.47 -5.70
CA LEU A 76 2.11 1.75 -4.47
C LEU A 76 2.98 0.56 -4.06
N GLU A 77 4.10 0.87 -3.45
CA GLU A 77 4.96 -0.07 -2.75
C GLU A 77 5.08 0.28 -1.28
N VAL A 78 4.91 -0.72 -0.42
CA VAL A 78 5.26 -0.62 0.99
C VAL A 78 6.70 -1.08 1.16
N VAL A 79 7.56 -0.17 1.59
CA VAL A 79 8.94 -0.50 1.96
C VAL A 79 8.96 -0.84 3.43
N VAL A 80 9.44 -2.04 3.77
CA VAL A 80 9.56 -2.48 5.16
C VAL A 80 11.02 -2.48 5.63
N VAL A 81 11.23 -2.43 6.95
CA VAL A 81 12.57 -2.43 7.54
C VAL A 81 13.28 -3.77 7.29
N PRO A 82 14.56 -3.78 6.84
CA PRO A 82 15.24 -4.99 6.39
C PRO A 82 15.37 -6.10 7.44
N SER A 83 15.46 -5.74 8.72
CA SER A 83 15.62 -6.71 9.82
C SER A 83 14.37 -7.54 10.11
N ARG A 84 13.23 -7.22 9.47
CA ARG A 84 11.94 -7.90 9.67
C ARG A 84 11.31 -8.40 8.38
N LEU A 85 12.05 -8.36 7.28
CA LEU A 85 11.73 -9.12 6.07
C LEU A 85 11.86 -10.62 6.39
N GLN A 86 10.83 -11.23 6.96
CA GLN A 86 10.78 -12.69 7.07
C GLN A 86 10.55 -13.28 5.67
N PRO A 87 11.25 -14.36 5.28
CA PRO A 87 11.14 -14.97 3.95
C PRO A 87 9.78 -15.58 3.60
N SER A 88 8.77 -15.50 4.48
CA SER A 88 7.53 -16.28 4.37
C SER A 88 6.28 -15.43 4.59
N TYR A 89 6.12 -14.33 3.87
CA TYR A 89 4.79 -13.81 3.59
C TYR A 89 4.15 -14.66 2.48
N ASN A 90 3.72 -15.87 2.85
CA ASN A 90 2.85 -16.68 2.01
C ASN A 90 1.47 -16.03 2.02
N TYR A 91 0.99 -15.60 0.85
CA TYR A 91 -0.40 -15.22 0.65
C TYR A 91 -1.32 -16.34 1.16
N GLN A 92 -2.12 -16.04 2.18
CA GLN A 92 -3.32 -16.81 2.48
C GLN A 92 -4.47 -16.15 1.72
N LEU A 93 -4.87 -16.80 0.62
CA LEU A 93 -6.16 -16.60 -0.05
C LEU A 93 -7.25 -17.36 0.72
#